data_AF-A0A2M7IEF7-F1
#
_entry.id   AF-A0A2M7IEF7-F1
#
_cell.length_a   1.000
_cell.length_b   1.000
_cell.length_c   1.000
_cell.angle_alpha   90.00
_cell.angle_beta   90.00
_cell.angle_gamma   90.00
#
_symmetry.space_group_name_H-M   'P 1'
#
loop_
_entity.id
_entity.type
_entity.pdbx_description
1 polymer ?
#
loop_
_entity_poly.entity_id
_entity_poly.type
_entity_poly.pdbx_seq_one_letter_code
_entity_poly.pdbx_strand_id
1 'polypeptide(L)' 'MLIVRIMAERSVCKHYQVGVVFYRGKKIIIGGYNGPPVGEPHCIEVGCAKEVDGKKLPAGGLIVAGGATQR' A
#
# COMPACT_ATOMS: atom_id res chain seq x y z
N MET A 1 20.49 -2.84 2.72
CA MET A 1 19.16 -2.44 2.23
C MET A 1 18.48 -3.43 1.27
N LEU A 2 19.17 -4.43 0.72
CA LEU A 2 18.59 -5.37 -0.26
C LEU A 2 17.29 -6.04 0.22
N ILE A 3 17.25 -6.52 1.47
CA ILE A 3 16.06 -7.20 2.02
C ILE A 3 14.83 -6.28 2.02
N VAL A 4 15.00 -4.99 2.31
CA VAL A 4 13.90 -4.01 2.25
C VAL A 4 13.34 -3.88 0.83
N ARG A 5 14.21 -3.91 -0.19
CA ARG A 5 13.79 -3.87 -1.60
C ARG A 5 13.04 -5.15 -2.00
N ILE A 6 13.54 -6.31 -1.62
CA ILE A 6 12.87 -7.59 -1.86
C ILE A 6 11.48 -7.60 -1.22
N MET A 7 11.33 -7.03 -0.02
CA MET A 7 9.99 -6.89 0.59
C MET A 7 9.10 -5.94 -0.22
N ALA A 8 9.64 -4.80 -0.68
CA ALA A 8 8.88 -3.82 -1.46
C ALA A 8 8.38 -4.38 -2.81
N GLU A 9 9.12 -5.29 -3.44
CA GLU A 9 8.73 -5.98 -4.69
C GLU A 9 7.45 -6.82 -4.55
N ARG A 10 7.05 -7.17 -3.31
CA ARG A 10 5.81 -7.88 -3.02
C ARG A 10 4.59 -6.97 -2.88
N SER A 11 4.78 -5.66 -2.90
CA SER A 11 3.70 -4.69 -2.83
C SER A 11 2.76 -4.81 -4.04
N VAL A 12 1.46 -4.74 -3.77
CA VAL A 12 0.41 -4.72 -4.82
C VAL A 12 -0.14 -3.32 -5.04
N CYS A 13 0.51 -2.28 -4.53
CA CYS A 13 0.15 -0.90 -4.79
C CYS A 13 0.76 -0.43 -6.13
N LYS A 14 -0.07 0.17 -7.00
CA LYS A 14 0.36 0.69 -8.31
C LYS A 14 1.31 1.90 -8.21
N HIS A 15 1.28 2.63 -7.09
CA HIS A 15 1.93 3.93 -6.98
C HIS A 15 3.11 3.99 -6.01
N TYR A 16 3.14 3.08 -5.04
CA TYR A 16 4.12 3.12 -3.95
C TYR A 16 4.49 1.70 -3.55
N GLN A 17 5.69 1.26 -3.91
CA GLN A 17 6.25 -0.02 -3.50
C GLN A 17 7.05 0.21 -2.22
N VAL A 18 6.45 -0.13 -1.08
CA VAL A 18 7.04 0.12 0.24
C VAL A 18 7.37 -1.22 0.88
N GLY A 19 8.61 -1.35 1.33
CA GLY A 19 9.08 -2.46 2.15
C GLY A 19 9.59 -1.93 3.49
N VAL A 20 9.43 -2.71 4.55
CA VAL A 20 9.95 -2.42 5.88
C VAL A 20 10.56 -3.66 6.49
N VAL A 21 11.63 -3.47 7.26
CA VAL A 21 12.29 -4.52 8.03
C VAL A 21 12.67 -3.93 9.39
N PHE A 22 12.25 -4.58 10.47
CA PHE A 22 12.65 -4.25 11.84
C PHE A 22 13.71 -5.24 12.31
N TYR A 23 14.79 -4.71 12.89
CA TYR A 23 15.91 -5.50 13.38
C TYR A 23 16.20 -5.21 14.87
N ARG A 24 16.78 -6.21 15.55
CA ARG A 24 17.36 -6.05 16.89
C ARG A 24 18.77 -6.64 16.86
N GLY A 25 19.76 -5.78 17.07
CA GLY A 25 21.15 -6.14 16.82
C GLY A 25 21.37 -6.52 15.36
N LYS A 26 21.87 -7.73 15.12
CA LYS A 26 22.15 -8.27 13.77
C LYS A 26 21.06 -9.20 13.22
N LYS A 27 19.90 -9.30 13.89
CA LYS A 27 18.79 -10.20 13.51
C LYS A 27 17.57 -9.41 13.07
N ILE A 28 16.91 -9.88 12.01
CA ILE A 28 15.60 -9.38 11.59
C ILE A 28 14.54 -10.00 12.50
N ILE A 29 13.64 -9.18 13.04
CA ILE A 29 12.52 -9.65 13.87
C ILE A 29 11.26 -9.71 13.02
N ILE A 30 10.98 -8.66 12.25
CA ILE A 30 9.74 -8.51 11.48
C ILE A 30 10.09 -7.88 10.13
N GLY A 31 9.39 -8.32 9.08
CA GLY A 31 9.38 -7.68 7.78
C GLY A 31 7.94 -7.42 7.33
N GLY A 32 7.76 -6.46 6.43
CA GLY A 32 6.46 -6.14 5.89
C GLY A 32 6.55 -5.33 4.60
N TYR A 33 5.42 -5.22 3.93
CA TYR A 33 5.22 -4.39 2.75
C TYR A 33 3.78 -3.88 2.75
N ASN A 34 3.49 -2.85 1.96
CA ASN A 34 2.13 -2.33 1.86
C ASN A 34 1.26 -3.19 0.94
N GLY A 35 0.03 -3.44 1.36
CA GLY A 35 -0.97 -4.21 0.63
C GLY A 35 -2.30 -4.25 1.36
N PRO A 36 -3.37 -4.76 0.72
CA PRO A 36 -4.64 -4.98 1.38
C PRO A 36 -4.55 -6.11 2.42
N PRO A 37 -5.48 -6.17 3.39
CA PRO A 37 -5.62 -7.31 4.29
C PRO A 37 -5.89 -8.63 3.56
N VAL A 38 -5.73 -9.74 4.26
CA VAL A 38 -6.08 -11.06 3.73
C VAL A 38 -7.57 -11.12 3.42
N GLY A 39 -7.91 -11.58 2.21
CA GLY A 39 -9.29 -11.73 1.74
C GLY A 39 -9.88 -10.48 1.07
N GLU A 40 -9.14 -9.36 1.06
CA GLU A 40 -9.56 -8.13 0.41
C GLU A 40 -8.99 -8.02 -1.03
N PRO A 41 -9.73 -7.40 -1.98
CA PRO A 41 -9.27 -7.27 -3.35
C PRO A 41 -7.97 -6.45 -3.48
N HIS A 42 -7.11 -6.87 -4.40
CA HIS A 42 -5.84 -6.18 -4.64
C HIS A 42 -6.02 -4.99 -5.59
N CYS A 43 -5.27 -3.90 -5.36
CA CYS A 43 -5.35 -2.70 -6.23
C CYS A 43 -5.02 -3.00 -7.70
N ILE A 44 -4.20 -4.02 -7.96
CA ILE A 44 -3.88 -4.49 -9.31
C ILE A 44 -5.07 -5.15 -10.01
N GLU A 45 -6.03 -5.68 -9.26
CA GLU A 45 -7.23 -6.35 -9.78
C GLU A 45 -8.40 -5.36 -9.95
N VAL A 46 -8.67 -4.55 -8.92
CA VAL A 46 -9.89 -3.71 -8.87
C VAL A 46 -9.64 -2.22 -9.11
N GLY A 47 -8.39 -1.80 -9.28
CA GLY A 47 -8.03 -0.39 -9.39
C GLY A 47 -7.62 0.24 -8.05
N CYS A 48 -7.19 1.50 -8.08
CA CYS A 48 -6.74 2.21 -6.89
C CYS A 48 -7.81 3.18 -6.38
N ALA A 49 -8.18 3.07 -5.10
CA ALA A 49 -9.09 4.03 -4.45
C ALA A 49 -8.55 5.47 -4.40
N LYS A 50 -7.26 5.68 -4.72
CA LYS A 50 -6.61 7.00 -4.81
C LYS A 50 -6.53 7.51 -6.24
N GLU A 51 -7.19 6.88 -7.21
CA GLU A 51 -7.27 7.35 -8.59
C GLU A 51 -8.66 7.93 -8.88
N VAL A 52 -8.70 9.09 -9.51
CA VAL A 52 -9.91 9.69 -10.09
C VAL A 52 -9.60 10.04 -11.54
N ASP A 53 -10.46 9.62 -12.47
CA ASP A 53 -10.24 9.77 -13.92
C ASP A 53 -8.86 9.26 -14.40
N GLY A 54 -8.41 8.14 -13.80
CA GLY A 54 -7.11 7.54 -14.11
C GLY A 54 -5.89 8.32 -13.59
N LYS A 55 -6.10 9.37 -12.79
CA LYS A 55 -5.03 10.17 -12.19
C LYS A 55 -4.96 9.93 -10.68
N LYS A 56 -3.75 9.65 -10.20
CA LYS A 56 -3.45 9.56 -8.78
C LYS A 56 -3.70 10.89 -8.07
N LEU A 57 -4.42 10.84 -6.95
CA LEU A 57 -4.67 11.99 -6.10
C LEU A 57 -3.36 12.51 -5.47
N PRO A 58 -3.23 13.84 -5.30
CA PRO A 58 -2.09 14.43 -4.60
C PRO A 58 -2.04 13.97 -3.13
N ALA A 59 -0.83 13.83 -2.59
CA ALA A 59 -0.65 13.51 -1.19
C ALA A 59 -1.29 14.59 -0.30
N GLY A 60 -2.19 14.19 0.61
CA GLY A 60 -2.91 15.11 1.49
C GLY A 60 -4.21 15.68 0.91
N GLY A 61 -4.64 15.28 -0.28
CA GLY A 61 -5.96 15.63 -0.81
C GLY A 61 -7.09 14.97 0.01
N LEU A 62 -7.97 15.80 0.59
CA LEU A 62 -9.19 15.32 1.23
C LEU A 62 -10.13 14.79 0.14
N ILE A 63 -10.48 13.50 0.19
CA ILE A 63 -11.58 12.96 -0.63
C ILE A 63 -12.87 13.46 0.02
N VAL A 64 -13.41 14.57 -0.49
CA VAL A 64 -14.84 14.89 -0.30
C VAL A 64 -15.58 14.29 -1.48
N ALA A 65 -15.63 12.96 -1.53
CA ALA A 65 -16.62 12.30 -2.37
C ALA A 65 -17.94 12.35 -1.59
N GLY A 66 -18.96 12.98 -2.18
CA GLY A 66 -20.31 13.01 -1.65
C GLY A 66 -20.75 11.63 -1.16
N GLY A 67 -21.45 11.63 -0.02
CA GLY A 67 -21.56 10.47 0.86
C GLY A 67 -22.12 9.20 0.23
N ALA A 68 -21.59 8.09 0.72
CA ALA A 68 -22.30 6.84 0.97
C ALA A 68 -21.38 5.85 1.72
N THR A 69 -21.49 5.81 3.04
CA THR A 69 -21.32 4.60 3.90
C THR A 69 -22.07 4.92 5.19
N GLN A 70 -23.31 4.48 5.40
CA GLN A 70 -23.69 3.15 5.92
C GLN A 70 -22.89 2.73 7.17
N ARG A 71 -23.62 2.80 8.29
CA ARG A 71 -23.34 2.41 9.70
C ARG A 71 -22.56 3.40 10.54
#